data_AF-A0A6A5R502-F1
#
_entry.id   AF-A0A6A5R502-F1
#
_cell.length_a   1.000
_cell.length_b   1.000
_cell.length_c   1.000
_cell.angle_alpha   90.00
_cell.angle_beta   90.00
_cell.angle_gamma   90.00
#
_symmetry.space_group_name_H-M   'P 1'
#
loop_
_entity.id
_entity.type
_entity.pdbx_description
1 polymer ?
#
loop_
_entity_poly.entity_id
_entity_poly.type
_entity_poly.pdbx_seq_one_letter_code
_entity_poly.pdbx_strand_id
1 'polypeptide(L)'
;MASRTWTRTRSPSTSSDSSDTTMLDAPTHVPLTPTRPRQPSVTQRAPPAQTPAPDPSFSLLLSLPRELRDRVYGLALASPHPFWWPGQAPARHGVGVALLQTSRQVHDEAAPLLYTANKFLFTHPSDCTVFRVVASRHAARIASVYFRIRERDLPLWTKYLGSRKDERCLKHDLPRLKTLSIFLRCGTAVTPRLVAHLAGPAFNAPHALAALPPAMAVHPPPHGTHNLLATFLRHERELGIESLCLSLRDTLHEPDTRAGDTTHYAPPAPAAVGGHRERRAQDRERRVDRSTDTATTSKASDAPQVKIVCIMRVPTAEVARLVRLYPAELSVDRGGDARTRSRRLHGVDVCVEISGVPGP
;
A
#
# COMPACT_ATOMS: atom_id res chain seq x y z
N MET A 1 -3.23 49.75 -10.76
CA MET A 1 -4.46 49.34 -10.04
C MET A 1 -4.10 48.25 -9.05
N ALA A 2 -4.51 48.44 -7.80
CA ALA A 2 -3.84 47.94 -6.60
C ALA A 2 -4.02 46.45 -6.30
N SER A 3 -2.93 45.84 -5.82
CA SER A 3 -2.81 44.51 -5.24
C SER A 3 -3.57 44.42 -3.91
N ARG A 4 -4.34 43.34 -3.69
CA ARG A 4 -4.91 42.99 -2.38
C ARG A 4 -4.12 41.85 -1.76
N THR A 5 -3.32 42.20 -0.78
CA THR A 5 -2.70 41.33 0.23
C THR A 5 -3.76 40.82 1.21
N TRP A 6 -3.79 39.52 1.49
CA TRP A 6 -4.58 38.93 2.59
C TRP A 6 -3.62 38.40 3.65
N THR A 7 -3.49 39.15 4.74
CA THR A 7 -2.86 38.72 5.99
C THR A 7 -3.88 37.97 6.83
N ARG A 8 -3.68 36.67 7.06
CA ARG A 8 -4.50 35.87 7.99
C ARG A 8 -3.76 35.71 9.32
N THR A 9 -4.27 36.41 10.32
CA THR A 9 -3.85 36.40 11.72
C THR A 9 -4.13 35.04 12.36
N ARG A 10 -3.19 34.63 13.22
CA ARG A 10 -3.17 33.39 13.99
C ARG A 10 -3.67 33.73 15.40
N SER A 11 -4.74 33.10 15.87
CA SER A 11 -5.15 33.16 17.28
C SER A 11 -4.66 31.91 18.03
N PRO A 12 -4.15 32.04 19.27
CA PRO A 12 -3.85 30.90 20.13
C PRO A 12 -5.09 30.59 20.99
N SER A 13 -5.57 29.35 20.95
CA SER A 13 -6.61 28.87 21.86
C SER A 13 -5.97 28.00 22.94
N THR A 14 -5.96 28.57 24.13
CA THR A 14 -5.73 27.96 25.44
C THR A 14 -6.71 26.80 25.69
N SER A 15 -6.24 25.67 26.19
CA SER A 15 -7.11 24.63 26.77
C SER A 15 -6.69 24.38 28.22
N SER A 16 -7.50 24.94 29.11
CA SER A 16 -7.51 24.66 30.54
C SER A 16 -8.31 23.40 30.86
N ASP A 17 -7.87 22.81 31.96
CA ASP A 17 -8.40 21.78 32.84
C ASP A 17 -9.92 21.61 33.01
N SER A 18 -10.24 20.38 33.44
CA SER A 18 -11.29 19.99 34.37
C SER A 18 -12.75 20.03 33.88
N SER A 19 -13.43 18.87 33.90
CA SER A 19 -14.24 18.49 35.07
C SER A 19 -15.00 17.17 34.85
N ASP A 20 -15.02 16.39 35.93
CA ASP A 20 -16.07 15.46 36.34
C ASP A 20 -17.48 15.85 35.86
N THR A 21 -18.25 14.88 35.36
CA THR A 21 -19.71 14.88 35.55
C THR A 21 -20.22 13.45 35.60
N THR A 22 -20.87 13.18 36.72
CA THR A 22 -21.53 11.96 37.16
C THR A 22 -22.84 11.69 36.41
N MET A 23 -23.23 10.41 36.40
CA MET A 23 -24.58 9.87 36.60
C MET A 23 -25.77 10.57 35.94
N LEU A 24 -26.53 9.85 35.11
CA LEU A 24 -27.99 9.84 35.20
C LEU A 24 -28.58 8.59 34.51
N ASP A 25 -29.22 7.78 35.35
CA ASP A 25 -30.23 6.77 35.03
C ASP A 25 -31.28 7.30 34.05
N ALA A 26 -31.67 6.47 33.08
CA ALA A 26 -32.88 6.69 32.29
C ALA A 26 -33.79 5.43 32.39
N PRO A 27 -35.04 5.58 32.86
CA PRO A 27 -35.92 4.46 33.15
C PRO A 27 -36.59 3.86 31.92
N THR A 28 -36.73 2.54 32.02
CA THR A 28 -37.44 1.58 31.19
C THR A 28 -38.95 1.87 31.15
N HIS A 29 -39.52 2.19 29.98
CA HIS A 29 -40.96 2.00 29.74
C HIS A 29 -41.21 1.54 28.30
N VAL A 30 -41.40 0.23 28.14
CA VAL A 30 -41.88 -0.40 26.90
C VAL A 30 -43.41 -0.48 26.99
N PRO A 31 -44.18 0.11 26.07
CA PRO A 31 -45.64 0.00 26.07
C PRO A 31 -46.07 -1.41 25.64
N LEU A 32 -46.89 -2.05 26.48
CA LEU A 32 -47.56 -3.31 26.23
C LEU A 32 -48.55 -3.16 25.07
N THR A 33 -48.31 -3.89 23.98
CA THR A 33 -49.26 -4.00 22.86
C THR A 33 -50.48 -4.84 23.27
N PRO A 34 -51.70 -4.45 22.84
CA PRO A 34 -52.94 -5.11 23.21
C PRO A 34 -53.07 -6.51 22.60
N THR A 35 -53.52 -7.44 23.44
CA THR A 35 -53.83 -8.83 23.17
C THR A 35 -54.91 -8.96 22.10
N ARG A 36 -54.58 -9.54 20.94
CA ARG A 36 -55.51 -9.81 19.84
C ARG A 36 -56.42 -11.01 20.19
N PRO A 37 -57.75 -10.87 20.10
CA PRO A 37 -58.68 -11.95 20.42
C PRO A 37 -58.59 -13.11 19.42
N ARG A 38 -58.59 -14.32 19.99
CA ARG A 38 -58.49 -15.61 19.30
C ARG A 38 -59.82 -15.92 18.59
N GLN A 39 -59.80 -16.04 17.26
CA GLN A 39 -60.97 -16.43 16.48
C GLN A 39 -61.34 -17.90 16.74
N PRO A 40 -62.64 -18.23 16.82
CA PRO A 40 -63.12 -19.60 16.96
C PRO A 40 -63.03 -20.37 15.63
N SER A 41 -62.72 -21.65 15.77
CA SER A 41 -62.42 -22.65 14.76
C SER A 41 -63.54 -22.80 13.71
N VAL A 42 -63.25 -22.41 12.46
CA VAL A 42 -64.05 -22.79 11.29
C VAL A 42 -63.46 -24.08 10.72
N THR A 43 -64.30 -25.10 10.62
CA THR A 43 -64.01 -26.42 10.04
C THR A 43 -63.64 -26.27 8.56
N GLN A 44 -62.35 -26.34 8.26
CA GLN A 44 -61.79 -26.06 6.93
C GLN A 44 -61.79 -27.33 6.07
N ARG A 45 -62.55 -27.28 4.97
CA ARG A 45 -62.63 -28.29 3.91
C ARG A 45 -61.24 -28.54 3.29
N ALA A 46 -60.88 -29.80 3.10
CA ALA A 46 -59.59 -30.23 2.57
C ALA A 46 -59.27 -29.55 1.22
N PRO A 47 -58.13 -28.83 1.11
CA PRO A 47 -57.75 -28.17 -0.13
C PRO A 47 -57.25 -29.18 -1.17
N PRO A 48 -57.46 -28.92 -2.47
CA PRO A 48 -56.88 -29.72 -3.54
C PRO A 48 -55.35 -29.67 -3.43
N ALA A 49 -54.69 -30.80 -3.71
CA ALA A 49 -53.25 -31.00 -3.61
C ALA A 49 -52.46 -29.80 -4.18
N GLN A 50 -52.02 -28.91 -3.30
CA GLN A 50 -51.15 -27.79 -3.65
C GLN A 50 -49.78 -28.38 -3.93
N THR A 51 -49.31 -28.28 -5.17
CA THR A 51 -47.88 -28.43 -5.49
C THR A 51 -47.10 -27.57 -4.50
N PRO A 52 -46.15 -28.14 -3.73
CA PRO A 52 -45.45 -27.42 -2.68
C PRO A 52 -44.83 -26.17 -3.29
N ALA A 53 -45.20 -25.00 -2.77
CA ALA A 53 -44.60 -23.75 -3.20
C ALA A 53 -43.09 -23.88 -3.06
N PRO A 54 -42.30 -23.54 -4.11
CA PRO A 54 -40.85 -23.64 -4.04
C PRO A 54 -40.40 -22.84 -2.82
N ASP A 55 -39.72 -23.51 -1.90
CA ASP A 55 -39.34 -22.97 -0.61
C ASP A 55 -38.50 -21.70 -0.87
N PRO A 56 -39.01 -20.49 -0.55
CA PRO A 56 -38.27 -19.24 -0.80
C PRO A 56 -36.99 -19.15 0.04
N SER A 57 -36.81 -20.10 0.96
CA SER A 57 -35.63 -20.32 1.78
C SER A 57 -34.49 -21.04 1.03
N PHE A 58 -34.76 -21.69 -0.10
CA PHE A 58 -33.73 -22.44 -0.85
C PHE A 58 -32.90 -21.49 -1.71
N SER A 59 -31.85 -20.91 -1.11
CA SER A 59 -30.84 -20.19 -1.88
C SER A 59 -30.07 -21.18 -2.75
N LEU A 60 -30.33 -21.17 -4.06
CA LEU A 60 -29.61 -22.00 -5.04
C LEU A 60 -28.09 -21.87 -4.89
N LEU A 61 -27.60 -20.68 -4.52
CA LEU A 61 -26.18 -20.44 -4.24
C LEU A 61 -25.67 -21.28 -3.06
N LEU A 62 -26.41 -21.33 -1.96
CA LEU A 62 -26.00 -22.08 -0.75
C LEU A 62 -26.14 -23.59 -0.91
N SER A 63 -26.95 -24.06 -1.86
CA SER A 63 -27.00 -25.50 -2.21
C SER A 63 -25.80 -26.00 -2.98
N LEU A 64 -24.98 -25.11 -3.57
CA LEU A 64 -23.76 -25.50 -4.29
C LEU A 64 -22.69 -25.96 -3.29
N PRO A 65 -21.82 -26.92 -3.66
CA PRO A 65 -20.59 -27.22 -2.91
C PRO A 65 -19.73 -25.97 -2.66
N ARG A 66 -18.96 -25.99 -1.56
CA ARG A 66 -18.19 -24.84 -1.10
C ARG A 66 -17.23 -24.31 -2.17
N GLU A 67 -16.61 -25.21 -2.93
CA GLU A 67 -15.63 -24.91 -3.97
C GLU A 67 -16.26 -24.15 -5.13
N LEU A 68 -17.50 -24.50 -5.49
CA LEU A 68 -18.24 -23.78 -6.53
C LEU A 68 -18.67 -22.40 -6.04
N ARG A 69 -19.07 -22.28 -4.77
CA ARG A 69 -19.36 -20.97 -4.17
C ARG A 69 -18.13 -20.07 -4.17
N ASP A 70 -16.96 -20.58 -3.77
CA ASP A 70 -15.70 -19.82 -3.79
C ASP A 70 -15.30 -19.39 -5.20
N ARG A 71 -15.57 -20.20 -6.24
CA ARG A 71 -15.38 -19.78 -7.64
C ARG A 71 -16.33 -18.66 -8.04
N VAL A 72 -17.61 -18.75 -7.67
CA VAL A 72 -18.60 -17.68 -7.90
C VAL A 72 -18.18 -16.40 -7.19
N TYR A 73 -17.78 -16.49 -5.92
CA TYR A 73 -17.27 -15.36 -5.15
C TYR A 73 -16.02 -14.75 -5.78
N GLY A 74 -15.07 -15.58 -6.22
CA GLY A 74 -13.87 -15.12 -6.91
C GLY A 74 -14.19 -14.31 -8.16
N LEU A 75 -15.10 -14.80 -9.00
CA LEU A 75 -15.55 -14.09 -10.21
C LEU A 75 -16.33 -12.81 -9.89
N ALA A 76 -17.14 -12.81 -8.84
CA ALA A 76 -17.97 -11.67 -8.47
C ALA A 76 -17.20 -10.58 -7.70
N LEU A 77 -16.18 -10.96 -6.92
CA LEU A 77 -15.50 -10.09 -5.96
C LEU A 77 -14.08 -9.68 -6.35
N ALA A 78 -13.44 -10.35 -7.30
CA ALA A 78 -12.12 -9.95 -7.78
C ALA A 78 -12.20 -8.89 -8.87
N SER A 79 -11.37 -7.86 -8.75
CA SER A 79 -11.21 -6.77 -9.70
C SER A 79 -9.74 -6.69 -10.13
N PRO A 80 -9.46 -6.53 -11.44
CA PRO A 80 -8.11 -6.29 -11.92
C PRO A 80 -7.58 -4.89 -11.52
N HIS A 81 -8.49 -3.96 -11.20
CA HIS A 81 -8.18 -2.59 -10.81
C HIS A 81 -8.15 -2.42 -9.29
N PRO A 82 -7.26 -1.57 -8.75
CA PRO A 82 -7.17 -1.34 -7.31
C PRO A 82 -8.35 -0.51 -6.79
N PHE A 83 -8.91 -0.88 -5.65
CA PHE A 83 -9.94 -0.12 -4.95
C PHE A 83 -9.35 1.15 -4.35
N TRP A 84 -9.88 2.30 -4.73
CA TRP A 84 -9.44 3.59 -4.16
C TRP A 84 -10.17 3.84 -2.84
N TRP A 85 -9.43 4.29 -1.83
CA TRP A 85 -10.00 4.74 -0.57
C TRP A 85 -9.33 6.04 -0.10
N PRO A 86 -10.09 7.01 0.43
CA PRO A 86 -11.54 7.03 0.62
C PRO A 86 -12.35 7.47 -0.62
N GLY A 87 -11.67 7.89 -1.68
CA GLY A 87 -12.30 8.42 -2.89
C GLY A 87 -12.93 7.36 -3.79
N GLN A 88 -13.84 7.78 -4.66
CA GLN A 88 -14.34 6.91 -5.73
C GLN A 88 -13.24 6.62 -6.74
N ALA A 89 -13.10 5.35 -7.11
CA ALA A 89 -12.19 4.95 -8.16
C ALA A 89 -12.65 5.56 -9.50
N PRO A 90 -11.71 5.97 -10.37
CA PRO A 90 -12.05 6.51 -11.68
C PRO A 90 -12.65 5.45 -12.60
N ALA A 91 -12.38 4.17 -12.33
CA ALA A 91 -12.91 3.04 -13.09
C ALA A 91 -13.99 2.30 -12.30
N ARG A 92 -15.04 1.84 -13.01
CA ARG A 92 -16.04 0.94 -12.42
C ARG A 92 -15.42 -0.43 -12.25
N HIS A 93 -15.38 -0.94 -11.02
CA HIS A 93 -14.79 -2.24 -10.71
C HIS A 93 -15.61 -3.43 -11.23
N GLY A 94 -16.90 -3.25 -11.56
CA GLY A 94 -17.79 -4.35 -11.95
C GLY A 94 -17.99 -5.39 -10.85
N VAL A 95 -17.66 -5.05 -9.61
CA VAL A 95 -17.63 -5.97 -8.47
C VAL A 95 -19.00 -6.03 -7.80
N GLY A 96 -19.51 -7.24 -7.61
CA GLY A 96 -20.80 -7.53 -6.99
C GLY A 96 -20.79 -7.43 -5.47
N VAL A 97 -20.36 -6.29 -4.89
CA VAL A 97 -20.27 -6.12 -3.43
C VAL A 97 -21.62 -6.30 -2.70
N ALA A 98 -22.74 -6.09 -3.39
CA ALA A 98 -24.08 -6.35 -2.87
C ALA A 98 -24.27 -7.82 -2.45
N LEU A 99 -23.51 -8.76 -3.03
CA LEU A 99 -23.51 -10.16 -2.63
C LEU A 99 -23.20 -10.33 -1.14
N LEU A 100 -22.31 -9.51 -0.59
CA LEU A 100 -21.90 -9.55 0.82
C LEU A 100 -23.04 -9.15 1.77
N GLN A 101 -24.13 -8.56 1.27
CA GLN A 101 -25.28 -8.13 2.06
C GLN A 101 -26.43 -9.14 2.03
N THR A 102 -26.33 -10.21 1.23
CA THR A 102 -27.43 -11.16 1.01
C THR A 102 -27.67 -12.10 2.19
N SER A 103 -26.61 -12.59 2.83
CA SER A 103 -26.70 -13.52 3.97
C SER A 103 -25.42 -13.49 4.80
N ARG A 104 -25.54 -13.77 6.11
CA ARG A 104 -24.37 -13.87 7.03
C ARG A 104 -23.38 -14.94 6.59
N GLN A 105 -23.88 -16.08 6.13
CA GLN A 105 -23.01 -17.14 5.61
C GLN A 105 -22.23 -16.61 4.41
N VAL A 106 -22.91 -16.11 3.38
CA VAL A 106 -22.28 -15.53 2.17
C VAL A 106 -21.25 -14.46 2.54
N HIS A 107 -21.57 -13.57 3.49
CA HIS A 107 -20.64 -12.57 3.99
C HIS A 107 -19.36 -13.20 4.55
N ASP A 108 -19.47 -14.13 5.50
CA ASP A 108 -18.30 -14.74 6.15
C ASP A 108 -17.47 -15.60 5.19
N GLU A 109 -18.09 -16.21 4.18
CA GLU A 109 -17.41 -16.97 3.15
C GLU A 109 -16.68 -16.07 2.15
N ALA A 110 -17.33 -15.02 1.66
CA ALA A 110 -16.90 -14.25 0.50
C ALA A 110 -16.11 -12.97 0.85
N ALA A 111 -16.38 -12.36 2.01
CA ALA A 111 -15.66 -11.14 2.43
C ALA A 111 -14.13 -11.35 2.51
N PRO A 112 -13.59 -12.48 3.00
CA PRO A 112 -12.15 -12.75 2.90
C PRO A 112 -11.59 -12.62 1.49
N LEU A 113 -12.29 -13.16 0.49
CA LEU A 113 -11.85 -13.14 -0.91
C LEU A 113 -11.79 -11.71 -1.44
N LEU A 114 -12.74 -10.85 -1.06
CA LEU A 114 -12.70 -9.43 -1.40
C LEU A 114 -11.40 -8.78 -0.92
N TYR A 115 -10.91 -9.08 0.28
CA TYR A 115 -9.70 -8.45 0.80
C TYR A 115 -8.40 -9.13 0.33
N THR A 116 -8.40 -10.45 0.13
CA THR A 116 -7.18 -11.18 -0.27
C THR A 116 -6.90 -11.13 -1.77
N ALA A 117 -7.94 -11.14 -2.61
CA ALA A 117 -7.77 -11.22 -4.06
C ALA A 117 -7.59 -9.85 -4.72
N ASN A 118 -7.90 -8.77 -4.01
CA ASN A 118 -7.90 -7.42 -4.56
C ASN A 118 -6.76 -6.56 -4.03
N LYS A 119 -6.53 -5.47 -4.75
CA LYS A 119 -5.54 -4.46 -4.41
C LYS A 119 -6.24 -3.22 -3.86
N PHE A 120 -5.67 -2.63 -2.83
CA PHE A 120 -6.23 -1.41 -2.21
C PHE A 120 -5.26 -0.26 -2.39
N LEU A 121 -5.76 0.91 -2.77
CA LEU A 121 -4.97 2.11 -2.99
C LEU A 121 -5.31 3.16 -1.92
N PHE A 122 -4.27 3.61 -1.22
CA PHE A 122 -4.36 4.69 -0.23
C PHE A 122 -3.53 5.89 -0.66
N THR A 123 -4.03 7.08 -0.38
CA THR A 123 -3.37 8.35 -0.73
C THR A 123 -2.70 9.04 0.46
N HIS A 124 -3.17 8.73 1.66
CA HIS A 124 -2.64 9.27 2.91
C HIS A 124 -2.49 8.15 3.96
N PRO A 125 -1.51 8.22 4.88
CA PRO A 125 -1.32 7.18 5.90
C PRO A 125 -2.55 6.97 6.78
N SER A 126 -3.24 8.05 7.15
CA SER A 126 -4.47 7.95 7.94
C SER A 126 -5.59 7.20 7.21
N ASP A 127 -5.61 7.22 5.87
CA ASP A 127 -6.61 6.49 5.10
C ASP A 127 -6.48 4.98 5.37
N CYS A 128 -5.25 4.48 5.45
CA CYS A 128 -4.96 3.07 5.75
C CYS A 128 -5.38 2.72 7.18
N THR A 129 -5.00 3.54 8.17
CA THR A 129 -5.38 3.32 9.57
C THR A 129 -6.89 3.40 9.77
N VAL A 130 -7.56 4.42 9.24
CA VAL A 130 -9.02 4.56 9.32
C VAL A 130 -9.71 3.41 8.60
N PHE A 131 -9.23 3.02 7.41
CA PHE A 131 -9.77 1.88 6.68
C PHE A 131 -9.76 0.61 7.52
N ARG A 132 -8.70 0.36 8.29
CA ARG A 132 -8.63 -0.81 9.17
C ARG A 132 -9.66 -0.81 10.28
N VAL A 133 -10.07 0.36 10.75
CA VAL A 133 -11.10 0.53 11.80
C VAL A 133 -12.52 0.40 11.21
N VAL A 134 -12.77 1.01 10.05
CA VAL A 134 -14.13 1.09 9.48
C VAL A 134 -14.48 -0.08 8.56
N ALA A 135 -13.48 -0.72 7.95
CA ALA A 135 -13.70 -1.87 7.10
C ALA A 135 -14.02 -3.12 7.94
N SER A 136 -14.50 -4.17 7.26
CA SER A 136 -14.72 -5.47 7.90
C SER A 136 -13.46 -5.98 8.59
N ARG A 137 -13.63 -6.80 9.65
CA ARG A 137 -12.54 -7.54 10.32
C ARG A 137 -11.62 -8.29 9.34
N HIS A 138 -12.14 -8.66 8.18
CA HIS A 138 -11.41 -9.34 7.12
C HIS A 138 -10.38 -8.45 6.40
N ALA A 139 -10.39 -7.13 6.58
CA ALA A 139 -9.38 -6.22 6.03
C ALA A 139 -7.97 -6.50 6.57
N ALA A 140 -7.82 -7.20 7.70
CA ALA A 140 -6.52 -7.72 8.17
C ALA A 140 -5.87 -8.72 7.19
N ARG A 141 -6.65 -9.24 6.23
CA ARG A 141 -6.22 -10.21 5.23
C ARG A 141 -5.74 -9.56 3.93
N ILE A 142 -5.71 -8.23 3.85
CA ILE A 142 -5.18 -7.53 2.68
C ILE A 142 -3.73 -7.94 2.45
N ALA A 143 -3.46 -8.43 1.24
CA ALA A 143 -2.14 -8.91 0.83
C ALA A 143 -1.46 -8.00 -0.20
N SER A 144 -2.20 -7.14 -0.90
CA SER A 144 -1.64 -6.26 -1.93
C SER A 144 -2.13 -4.83 -1.77
N VAL A 145 -1.20 -3.89 -1.60
CA VAL A 145 -1.53 -2.47 -1.38
C VAL A 145 -0.70 -1.57 -2.26
N TYR A 146 -1.34 -0.52 -2.73
CA TYR A 146 -0.77 0.59 -3.47
C TYR A 146 -0.79 1.86 -2.61
N PHE A 147 0.35 2.52 -2.47
CA PHE A 147 0.40 3.87 -1.88
C PHE A 147 0.67 4.88 -2.97
N ARG A 148 -0.21 5.87 -3.08
CA ARG A 148 -0.01 6.99 -4.01
C ARG A 148 0.47 8.20 -3.23
N ILE A 149 1.79 8.37 -3.18
CA ILE A 149 2.44 9.37 -2.34
C ILE A 149 2.71 10.61 -3.19
N ARG A 150 2.37 11.79 -2.68
CA ARG A 150 2.84 13.07 -3.24
C ARG A 150 4.13 13.45 -2.53
N GLU A 151 5.01 14.15 -3.22
CA GLU A 151 6.27 14.67 -2.63
C GLU A 151 6.08 15.35 -1.27
N ARG A 152 5.09 16.26 -1.15
CA ARG A 152 4.79 16.95 0.11
C ARG A 152 4.35 16.04 1.27
N ASP A 153 3.80 14.87 0.95
CA ASP A 153 3.27 13.92 1.94
C ASP A 153 4.31 12.85 2.29
N LEU A 154 5.46 12.82 1.59
CA LEU A 154 6.51 11.82 1.77
C LEU A 154 7.06 11.77 3.20
N PRO A 155 7.34 12.89 3.90
CA PRO A 155 7.79 12.83 5.30
C PRO A 155 6.80 12.14 6.24
N LEU A 156 5.49 12.29 5.98
CA LEU A 156 4.46 11.64 6.78
C LEU A 156 4.40 10.13 6.49
N TRP A 157 4.52 9.74 5.23
CA TRP A 157 4.61 8.34 4.83
C TRP A 157 5.85 7.67 5.40
N THR A 158 7.02 8.30 5.35
CA THR A 158 8.25 7.74 5.92
C THR A 158 8.09 7.49 7.42
N LYS A 159 7.46 8.40 8.17
CA LYS A 159 7.14 8.20 9.60
C LYS A 159 6.20 7.02 9.83
N TYR A 160 5.16 6.86 9.01
CA TYR A 160 4.22 5.75 9.11
C TYR A 160 4.87 4.40 8.78
N LEU A 161 5.63 4.34 7.69
CA LEU A 161 6.27 3.13 7.18
C LEU A 161 7.46 2.69 8.05
N GLY A 162 8.15 3.64 8.70
CA GLY A 162 9.21 3.38 9.67
C GLY A 162 8.74 3.26 11.13
N SER A 163 7.44 3.46 11.39
CA SER A 163 6.89 3.33 12.74
C SER A 163 6.93 1.87 13.19
N ARG A 164 7.36 1.65 14.44
CA ARG A 164 7.30 0.35 15.13
C ARG A 164 6.29 0.32 16.27
N LYS A 165 5.44 1.35 16.34
CA LYS A 165 4.39 1.42 17.36
C LYS A 165 3.25 0.48 16.99
N ASP A 166 2.77 -0.27 17.97
CA ASP A 166 1.71 -1.25 17.76
C ASP A 166 0.42 -0.61 17.23
N GLU A 167 0.10 0.63 17.59
CA GLU A 167 -1.18 1.22 17.18
C GLU A 167 -1.18 1.84 15.78
N ARG A 168 -0.01 2.19 15.24
CA ARG A 168 0.13 3.00 14.00
C ARG A 168 1.40 2.63 13.25
N CYS A 169 1.42 1.43 12.70
CA CYS A 169 2.48 0.99 11.81
C CYS A 169 1.91 0.14 10.68
N LEU A 170 2.69 0.02 9.61
CA LEU A 170 2.35 -0.80 8.45
C LEU A 170 2.11 -2.27 8.84
N LYS A 171 2.94 -2.84 9.73
CA LYS A 171 2.85 -4.25 10.16
C LYS A 171 1.57 -4.52 10.95
N HIS A 172 1.15 -3.59 11.80
CA HIS A 172 -0.11 -3.69 12.54
C HIS A 172 -1.34 -3.52 11.65
N ASP A 173 -1.32 -2.48 10.79
CA ASP A 173 -2.46 -2.18 9.93
C ASP A 173 -2.63 -3.27 8.86
N LEU A 174 -1.55 -3.80 8.31
CA LEU A 174 -1.57 -4.78 7.21
C LEU A 174 -0.69 -5.99 7.54
N PRO A 175 -1.08 -6.84 8.50
CA PRO A 175 -0.23 -7.92 9.02
C PRO A 175 -0.01 -9.06 8.02
N ARG A 176 -0.82 -9.13 6.95
CA ARG A 176 -0.70 -10.13 5.88
C ARG A 176 -0.24 -9.54 4.55
N LEU A 177 0.34 -8.35 4.58
CA LEU A 177 0.86 -7.69 3.39
C LEU A 177 1.92 -8.59 2.73
N LYS A 178 1.76 -8.88 1.44
CA LYS A 178 2.72 -9.64 0.63
C LYS A 178 3.33 -8.79 -0.48
N THR A 179 2.58 -7.81 -0.97
CA THR A 179 3.03 -6.94 -2.06
C THR A 179 2.68 -5.50 -1.74
N LEU A 180 3.70 -4.65 -1.73
CA LEU A 180 3.57 -3.22 -1.57
C LEU A 180 4.10 -2.51 -2.81
N SER A 181 3.28 -1.69 -3.46
CA SER A 181 3.73 -0.81 -4.53
C SER A 181 3.51 0.65 -4.17
N ILE A 182 4.57 1.44 -4.19
CA ILE A 182 4.53 2.86 -3.88
C ILE A 182 4.68 3.65 -5.18
N PHE A 183 3.69 4.46 -5.51
CA PHE A 183 3.70 5.38 -6.64
C PHE A 183 3.98 6.77 -6.11
N LEU A 184 5.26 7.15 -6.10
CA LEU A 184 5.72 8.45 -5.62
C LEU A 184 5.65 9.45 -6.76
N ARG A 185 4.77 10.45 -6.65
CA ARG A 185 4.69 11.56 -7.59
C ARG A 185 5.75 12.58 -7.21
N CYS A 186 6.85 12.59 -7.96
CA CYS A 186 7.82 13.67 -7.95
C CYS A 186 7.16 14.87 -8.64
N GLY A 187 7.35 16.08 -8.12
CA GLY A 187 6.85 17.29 -8.78
C GLY A 187 7.26 17.38 -10.25
N THR A 188 6.66 18.31 -11.00
CA THR A 188 7.14 18.62 -12.35
C THR A 188 8.59 19.07 -12.25
N ALA A 189 9.54 18.17 -12.57
CA ALA A 189 10.98 18.40 -12.48
C ALA A 189 11.50 19.46 -13.46
N VAL A 190 10.60 20.19 -14.12
CA VAL A 190 10.87 21.45 -14.81
C VAL A 190 11.13 22.55 -13.76
N THR A 191 12.06 22.31 -12.85
CA THR A 191 12.77 23.44 -12.28
C THR A 191 13.58 24.05 -13.44
N PRO A 192 13.56 25.38 -13.63
CA PRO A 192 14.29 26.05 -14.70
C PRO A 192 15.78 25.68 -14.76
N ARG A 193 16.35 25.17 -13.66
CA ARG A 193 17.73 24.68 -13.60
C ARG A 193 18.00 23.43 -14.42
N LEU A 194 17.06 22.48 -14.51
CA LEU A 194 17.24 21.29 -15.34
C LEU A 194 17.13 21.64 -16.83
N VAL A 195 16.19 22.53 -17.19
CA VAL A 195 16.08 23.06 -18.55
C VAL A 195 17.29 23.92 -18.90
N ALA A 196 17.78 24.78 -18.00
CA ALA A 196 18.97 25.60 -18.23
C ALA A 196 20.29 24.81 -18.31
N HIS A 197 20.31 23.54 -17.86
CA HIS A 197 21.45 22.64 -18.06
C HIS A 197 21.28 21.73 -19.29
N LEU A 198 20.05 21.39 -19.69
CA LEU A 198 19.79 20.56 -20.87
C LEU A 198 19.68 21.37 -22.16
N ALA A 199 19.19 22.61 -22.08
CA ALA A 199 19.37 23.61 -23.11
C ALA A 199 20.80 24.13 -22.96
N GLY A 200 21.72 23.63 -23.78
CA GLY A 200 23.07 24.18 -23.86
C GLY A 200 23.07 25.71 -24.08
N PRO A 201 24.22 26.38 -24.03
CA PRO A 201 24.36 27.84 -24.07
C PRO A 201 23.91 28.53 -25.40
N ALA A 202 23.03 27.91 -26.20
CA ALA A 202 22.64 28.37 -27.53
C ALA A 202 21.45 29.35 -27.54
N PHE A 203 20.81 29.68 -26.41
CA PHE A 203 19.86 30.79 -26.37
C PHE A 203 20.58 32.09 -26.04
N ASN A 204 21.14 32.69 -27.09
CA ASN A 204 21.61 34.07 -27.13
C ASN A 204 20.48 35.02 -26.73
N ALA A 205 20.52 35.51 -25.49
CA ALA A 205 19.89 36.78 -25.14
C ALA A 205 20.76 37.89 -25.75
N PRO A 206 20.23 38.79 -26.60
CA PRO A 206 20.98 39.90 -27.12
C PRO A 206 20.97 41.06 -26.11
N HIS A 207 22.14 41.66 -25.92
CA HIS A 207 22.39 43.01 -25.38
C HIS A 207 22.16 43.28 -23.89
N ALA A 208 23.25 43.18 -23.11
CA ALA A 208 23.66 44.24 -22.19
C ALA A 208 25.18 44.15 -21.94
N LEU A 209 25.94 44.96 -22.68
CA LEU A 209 27.37 45.16 -22.50
C LEU A 209 27.60 46.07 -21.28
N ALA A 210 28.27 45.56 -20.25
CA ALA A 210 29.04 46.38 -19.32
C ALA A 210 30.32 45.61 -18.95
N ALA A 211 31.44 46.31 -19.12
CA ALA A 211 32.79 45.79 -19.22
C ALA A 211 33.26 44.96 -18.01
N LEU A 212 33.85 43.80 -18.28
CA LEU A 212 34.68 43.03 -17.35
C LEU A 212 36.00 42.61 -18.04
N PRO A 213 37.11 42.51 -17.29
CA PRO A 213 38.48 42.41 -17.82
C PRO A 213 38.81 41.03 -18.43
N PRO A 214 39.79 40.96 -19.36
CA PRO A 214 40.14 39.74 -20.07
C PRO A 214 41.36 39.06 -19.42
N ALA A 215 41.15 38.01 -18.63
CA ALA A 215 42.19 37.01 -18.36
C ALA A 215 41.59 35.79 -17.65
N MET A 216 42.07 34.60 -18.01
CA MET A 216 41.65 33.26 -17.57
C MET A 216 40.50 32.67 -18.40
N ALA A 217 40.78 32.40 -19.67
CA ALA A 217 40.06 31.39 -20.45
C ALA A 217 40.25 30.01 -19.80
N VAL A 218 39.42 29.70 -18.81
CA VAL A 218 39.24 28.35 -18.30
C VAL A 218 38.58 27.55 -19.42
N HIS A 219 39.31 26.59 -19.99
CA HIS A 219 38.79 25.63 -20.95
C HIS A 219 37.43 25.11 -20.45
N PRO A 220 36.32 25.28 -21.19
CA PRO A 220 35.07 24.61 -20.82
C PRO A 220 35.36 23.10 -20.83
N PRO A 221 35.09 22.38 -19.73
CA PRO A 221 35.31 20.95 -19.69
C PRO A 221 34.53 20.33 -20.87
N PRO A 222 35.15 19.40 -21.62
CA PRO A 222 34.51 18.78 -22.77
C PRO A 222 33.18 18.22 -22.33
N HIS A 223 32.12 18.65 -23.02
CA HIS A 223 30.71 18.36 -22.80
C HIS A 223 30.47 16.98 -22.18
N GLY A 224 30.54 16.93 -20.85
CA GLY A 224 30.07 15.80 -20.10
C GLY A 224 28.57 15.79 -20.31
N THR A 225 28.09 14.84 -21.11
CA THR A 225 26.69 14.46 -21.13
C THR A 225 26.29 14.21 -19.69
N HIS A 226 25.74 15.24 -19.04
CA HIS A 226 25.30 15.14 -17.66
C HIS A 226 24.29 14.00 -17.64
N ASN A 227 24.70 12.92 -17.01
CA ASN A 227 23.97 11.68 -17.03
C ASN A 227 22.62 11.98 -16.37
N LEU A 228 21.51 11.83 -17.10
CA LEU A 228 20.17 12.01 -16.55
C LEU A 228 19.98 11.15 -15.30
N LEU A 229 20.64 9.98 -15.27
CA LEU A 229 20.73 9.13 -14.09
C LEU A 229 21.40 9.84 -12.90
N ALA A 230 22.45 10.63 -13.10
CA ALA A 230 23.11 11.37 -12.03
C ALA A 230 22.23 12.50 -11.49
N THR A 231 21.51 13.22 -12.35
CA THR A 231 20.52 14.21 -11.90
C THR A 231 19.36 13.53 -11.17
N PHE A 232 18.88 12.40 -11.68
CA PHE A 232 17.85 11.61 -11.02
C PHE A 232 18.30 11.09 -9.65
N LEU A 233 19.50 10.49 -9.57
CA LEU A 233 20.10 10.01 -8.33
C LEU A 233 20.24 11.11 -7.28
N ARG A 234 20.63 12.31 -7.72
CA ARG A 234 20.67 13.49 -6.85
C ARG A 234 19.26 13.86 -6.37
N HIS A 235 18.30 13.92 -7.29
CA HIS A 235 16.91 14.24 -6.95
C HIS A 235 16.30 13.19 -6.00
N GLU A 236 16.60 11.91 -6.21
CA GLU A 236 16.15 10.82 -5.34
C GLU A 236 16.68 10.98 -3.92
N ARG A 237 17.96 11.35 -3.79
CA ARG A 237 18.57 11.64 -2.48
C ARG A 237 17.92 12.86 -1.82
N GLU A 238 17.63 13.90 -2.59
CA GLU A 238 16.93 15.10 -2.12
C GLU A 238 15.48 14.79 -1.69
N LEU A 239 14.79 13.88 -2.39
CA LEU A 239 13.46 13.39 -2.01
C LEU A 239 13.49 12.50 -0.76
N GLY A 240 14.62 11.91 -0.40
CA GLY A 240 14.74 11.00 0.74
C GLY A 240 14.21 9.59 0.46
N ILE A 241 14.25 9.13 -0.79
CA ILE A 241 13.84 7.77 -1.17
C ILE A 241 14.73 6.70 -0.49
N GLU A 242 16.01 6.99 -0.27
CA GLU A 242 16.91 6.11 0.47
C GLU A 242 16.43 5.92 1.92
N SER A 243 16.07 7.01 2.60
CA SER A 243 15.49 6.99 3.96
C SER A 243 14.17 6.21 4.00
N LEU A 244 13.33 6.36 2.97
CA LEU A 244 12.11 5.57 2.82
C LEU A 244 12.42 4.07 2.64
N CYS A 245 13.38 3.71 1.80
CA CYS A 245 13.78 2.31 1.59
C CYS A 245 14.35 1.67 2.86
N LEU A 246 15.19 2.40 3.60
CA LEU A 246 15.71 1.97 4.89
C LEU A 246 14.56 1.74 5.90
N SER A 247 13.63 2.70 6.00
CA SER A 247 12.47 2.59 6.89
C SER A 247 11.60 1.37 6.56
N LEU A 248 11.37 1.11 5.27
CA LEU A 248 10.63 -0.06 4.81
C LEU A 248 11.36 -1.36 5.12
N ARG A 249 12.66 -1.41 4.87
CA ARG A 249 13.49 -2.59 5.18
C ARG A 249 13.43 -2.90 6.67
N ASP A 250 13.63 -1.88 7.51
CA ASP A 250 13.70 -2.06 8.95
C ASP A 250 12.35 -2.50 9.53
N THR A 251 11.22 -2.07 8.97
CA THR A 251 9.87 -2.49 9.42
C THR A 251 9.45 -3.85 8.87
N LEU A 252 9.83 -4.21 7.65
CA LEU A 252 9.33 -5.41 6.96
C LEU A 252 10.27 -6.62 7.03
N HIS A 253 11.57 -6.39 7.26
CA HIS A 253 12.58 -7.45 7.34
C HIS A 253 13.16 -7.62 8.74
N GLU A 254 12.61 -6.97 9.78
CA GLU A 254 13.01 -7.28 11.15
C GLU A 254 12.71 -8.78 11.37
N PRO A 255 13.75 -9.62 11.52
CA PRO A 255 13.51 -11.03 11.77
C PRO A 255 12.73 -11.11 13.08
N ASP A 256 11.74 -11.99 13.18
CA ASP A 256 10.98 -12.22 14.42
C ASP A 256 11.87 -12.86 15.53
N THR A 257 13.12 -12.43 15.67
CA THR A 257 14.08 -12.84 16.70
C THR A 257 13.54 -12.62 18.11
N ARG A 258 12.53 -11.76 18.29
CA ARG A 258 11.87 -11.56 19.58
C ARG A 258 10.88 -12.64 19.98
N ALA A 259 10.43 -13.51 19.05
CA ALA A 259 9.49 -14.58 19.39
C ALA A 259 10.15 -15.76 20.12
N GLY A 260 11.49 -15.79 20.22
CA GLY A 260 12.23 -16.89 20.85
C GLY A 260 12.66 -16.67 22.31
N ASP A 261 12.76 -15.42 22.79
CA ASP A 261 13.42 -15.13 24.08
C ASP A 261 12.45 -14.83 25.23
N THR A 262 11.15 -15.09 25.05
CA THR A 262 10.22 -15.20 26.19
C THR A 262 10.26 -16.62 26.78
N THR A 263 11.41 -17.30 26.75
CA THR A 263 11.70 -18.27 27.80
C THR A 263 11.83 -17.49 29.08
N HIS A 264 10.73 -17.47 29.83
CA HIS A 264 10.72 -17.68 31.26
C HIS A 264 12.02 -17.26 31.96
N TYR A 265 11.91 -16.19 32.74
CA TYR A 265 12.47 -16.20 34.09
C TYR A 265 11.90 -17.45 34.79
N ALA A 266 12.48 -18.62 34.48
CA ALA A 266 12.33 -19.79 35.31
C ALA A 266 13.09 -19.41 36.58
N PRO A 267 12.42 -19.36 37.74
CA PRO A 267 13.13 -19.17 38.99
C PRO A 267 14.23 -20.24 39.09
N PRO A 268 15.40 -19.91 39.65
CA PRO A 268 16.53 -20.82 39.70
C PRO A 268 16.12 -22.12 40.41
N ALA A 269 16.09 -23.22 39.66
CA ALA A 269 15.91 -24.54 40.24
C ALA A 269 17.16 -24.89 41.07
N PRO A 270 17.00 -25.50 42.26
CA PRO A 270 18.11 -25.88 43.11
C PRO A 270 19.00 -26.93 42.44
N ALA A 271 20.31 -26.78 42.65
CA ALA A 271 21.36 -27.59 42.07
C ALA A 271 21.17 -29.09 42.32
N ALA A 272 20.88 -29.85 41.27
CA ALA A 272 20.97 -31.31 41.27
C ALA A 272 22.28 -31.73 40.57
N VAL A 273 23.17 -32.31 41.37
CA VAL A 273 24.42 -32.95 40.99
C VAL A 273 24.12 -34.30 40.34
N GLY A 274 24.68 -34.58 39.16
CA GLY A 274 24.90 -35.96 38.71
C GLY A 274 24.80 -36.21 37.20
N GLY A 275 25.82 -36.88 36.65
CA GLY A 275 25.64 -37.79 35.50
C GLY A 275 26.15 -37.32 34.14
N HIS A 276 27.47 -37.29 33.97
CA HIS A 276 28.12 -37.28 32.66
C HIS A 276 28.13 -38.68 32.02
N ARG A 277 28.02 -38.69 30.68
CA ARG A 277 28.42 -39.69 29.66
C ARG A 277 27.26 -40.28 28.88
N GLU A 278 27.53 -40.47 27.59
CA GLU A 278 26.77 -41.30 26.64
C GLU A 278 25.78 -40.61 25.68
N ARG A 279 26.20 -39.53 25.00
CA ARG A 279 25.54 -39.09 23.73
C ARG A 279 26.52 -38.49 22.72
N ARG A 280 27.58 -39.23 22.35
CA ARG A 280 28.59 -38.76 21.38
C ARG A 280 28.78 -39.65 20.14
N ALA A 281 27.84 -40.55 19.84
CA ALA A 281 28.05 -41.55 18.78
C ALA A 281 27.04 -41.54 17.61
N GLN A 282 26.03 -40.66 17.57
CA GLN A 282 24.98 -40.72 16.53
C GLN A 282 24.99 -39.56 15.49
N ASP A 283 25.91 -38.59 15.60
CA ASP A 283 25.90 -37.40 14.72
C ASP A 283 26.78 -37.51 13.46
N ARG A 284 27.40 -38.67 13.18
CA ARG A 284 28.39 -38.79 12.09
C ARG A 284 27.89 -39.43 10.79
N GLU A 285 26.66 -39.94 10.75
CA GLU A 285 26.22 -40.82 9.65
C GLU A 285 25.13 -40.23 8.72
N ARG A 286 24.78 -38.94 8.86
CA ARG A 286 23.78 -38.25 8.01
C ARG A 286 24.36 -37.22 7.04
N ARG A 287 25.60 -37.41 6.56
CA ARG A 287 26.31 -36.36 5.79
C ARG A 287 26.76 -36.74 4.38
N VAL A 288 26.26 -37.81 3.77
CA VAL A 288 26.79 -38.27 2.45
C VAL A 288 25.84 -38.14 1.25
N ASP A 289 24.52 -37.96 1.42
CA ASP A 289 23.61 -37.86 0.25
C ASP A 289 23.04 -36.46 0.02
N ARG A 290 23.90 -35.48 -0.27
CA ARG A 290 23.42 -34.16 -0.74
C ARG A 290 24.34 -33.51 -1.75
N SER A 291 24.40 -34.09 -2.93
CA SER A 291 25.05 -33.47 -4.09
C SER A 291 24.42 -33.98 -5.38
N THR A 292 23.39 -33.27 -5.85
CA THR A 292 23.11 -32.89 -7.25
C THR A 292 21.67 -32.39 -7.31
N ASP A 293 21.49 -31.07 -7.31
CA ASP A 293 20.43 -30.36 -8.04
C ASP A 293 20.57 -28.86 -7.75
N THR A 294 21.32 -28.17 -8.61
CA THR A 294 21.33 -26.70 -8.73
C THR A 294 20.07 -26.25 -9.47
N ALA A 295 18.92 -26.44 -8.84
CA ALA A 295 17.74 -25.63 -9.09
C ALA A 295 17.66 -24.65 -7.92
N THR A 296 17.89 -23.36 -8.20
CA THR A 296 17.72 -22.26 -7.25
C THR A 296 16.22 -22.10 -6.97
N THR A 297 15.64 -23.05 -6.23
CA THR A 297 14.33 -22.93 -5.60
C THR A 297 14.53 -21.88 -4.52
N SER A 298 14.43 -20.60 -4.91
CA SER A 298 14.48 -19.46 -4.02
C SER A 298 13.43 -19.71 -2.95
N LYS A 299 13.89 -20.12 -1.76
CA LYS A 299 13.06 -20.34 -0.59
C LYS A 299 12.18 -19.10 -0.48
N ALA A 300 10.88 -19.25 -0.73
CA ALA A 300 9.97 -18.12 -0.84
C ALA A 300 10.10 -17.32 0.46
N SER A 301 10.72 -16.15 0.37
CA SER A 301 10.87 -15.28 1.52
C SER A 301 9.45 -14.85 1.90
N ASP A 302 9.07 -15.09 3.16
CA ASP A 302 7.77 -14.66 3.68
C ASP A 302 7.69 -13.12 3.80
N ALA A 303 8.82 -12.44 3.57
CA ALA A 303 8.87 -10.99 3.59
C ALA A 303 8.10 -10.39 2.39
N PRO A 304 7.40 -9.27 2.60
CA PRO A 304 6.65 -8.63 1.52
C PRO A 304 7.56 -8.15 0.39
N GLN A 305 7.14 -8.35 -0.86
CA GLN A 305 7.78 -7.75 -2.01
C GLN A 305 7.43 -6.26 -2.08
N VAL A 306 8.44 -5.40 -2.04
CA VAL A 306 8.26 -3.93 -2.07
C VAL A 306 8.82 -3.35 -3.35
N LYS A 307 8.00 -2.55 -4.04
CA LYS A 307 8.38 -1.79 -5.23
C LYS A 307 8.04 -0.31 -5.08
N ILE A 308 8.97 0.57 -5.43
CA ILE A 308 8.77 2.02 -5.50
C ILE A 308 8.92 2.46 -6.96
N VAL A 309 7.88 3.12 -7.47
CA VAL A 309 7.85 3.75 -8.79
C VAL A 309 7.82 5.26 -8.59
N CYS A 310 8.92 5.92 -8.96
CA CYS A 310 9.03 7.38 -8.92
C CYS A 310 8.51 7.95 -10.23
N ILE A 311 7.34 8.57 -10.19
CA ILE A 311 6.64 9.09 -11.36
C ILE A 311 6.97 10.57 -11.52
N MET A 312 7.66 10.90 -12.60
CA MET A 312 7.95 12.25 -13.06
C MET A 312 7.02 12.59 -14.22
N ARG A 313 6.42 13.78 -14.20
CA ARG A 313 5.58 14.25 -15.32
C ARG A 313 6.33 15.30 -16.12
N VAL A 314 6.50 15.09 -17.42
CA VAL A 314 7.17 16.00 -18.35
C VAL A 314 6.40 16.10 -19.67
N PRO A 315 6.59 17.16 -20.48
CA PRO A 315 5.95 17.25 -21.80
C PRO A 315 6.24 16.02 -22.66
N THR A 316 5.26 15.57 -23.45
CA THR A 316 5.40 14.36 -24.29
C THR A 316 6.58 14.44 -25.25
N ALA A 317 6.84 15.62 -25.84
CA ALA A 317 8.02 15.85 -26.69
C ALA A 317 9.34 15.64 -25.93
N GLU A 318 9.37 15.95 -24.64
CA GLU A 318 10.54 15.75 -23.78
C GLU A 318 10.75 14.27 -23.48
N VAL A 319 9.68 13.49 -23.24
CA VAL A 319 9.79 12.02 -23.11
C VAL A 319 10.46 11.43 -24.35
N ALA A 320 9.97 11.80 -25.54
CA ALA A 320 10.55 11.32 -26.81
C ALA A 320 12.02 11.75 -26.99
N ARG A 321 12.39 12.95 -26.54
CA ARG A 321 13.78 13.42 -26.53
C ARG A 321 14.66 12.57 -25.60
N LEU A 322 14.20 12.32 -24.38
CA LEU A 322 14.93 11.54 -23.39
C LEU A 322 15.13 10.09 -23.83
N VAL A 323 14.10 9.46 -24.41
CA VAL A 323 14.21 8.10 -24.96
C VAL A 323 15.26 8.00 -26.06
N ARG A 324 15.34 8.99 -26.96
CA ARG A 324 16.37 9.04 -28.01
C ARG A 324 17.78 9.25 -27.45
N LEU A 325 17.92 10.00 -26.36
CA LEU A 325 19.20 10.26 -25.72
C LEU A 325 19.70 9.07 -24.88
N TYR A 326 18.78 8.31 -24.26
CA TYR A 326 19.10 7.22 -23.33
C TYR A 326 18.40 5.90 -23.69
N PRO A 327 18.54 5.36 -24.92
CA PRO A 327 17.80 4.20 -25.38
C PRO A 327 18.17 2.88 -24.66
N ALA A 328 19.36 2.81 -24.06
CA ALA A 328 19.80 1.64 -23.29
C ALA A 328 19.21 1.60 -21.87
N GLU A 329 18.85 2.76 -21.32
CA GLU A 329 18.40 2.92 -19.94
C GLU A 329 16.88 2.98 -19.83
N LEU A 330 16.22 3.53 -20.85
CA LEU A 330 14.77 3.74 -20.88
C LEU A 330 14.07 2.73 -21.78
N SER A 331 12.99 2.14 -21.28
CA SER A 331 12.02 1.36 -22.06
C SER A 331 10.70 2.11 -22.16
N VAL A 332 10.12 2.16 -23.35
CA VAL A 332 8.83 2.83 -23.59
C VAL A 332 7.71 1.81 -23.51
N ASP A 333 6.67 2.11 -22.75
CA ASP A 333 5.48 1.26 -22.68
C ASP A 333 4.49 1.56 -23.81
N ARG A 334 3.41 0.78 -23.89
CA ARG A 334 2.38 0.96 -24.93
C ARG A 334 1.66 2.31 -24.83
N GLY A 335 1.71 2.98 -23.67
CA GLY A 335 1.12 4.29 -23.44
C GLY A 335 2.04 5.45 -23.82
N GLY A 336 3.28 5.19 -24.19
CA GLY A 336 4.28 6.21 -24.49
C GLY A 336 5.03 6.73 -23.26
N ASP A 337 4.79 6.16 -22.08
CA ASP A 337 5.55 6.49 -20.87
C ASP A 337 6.88 5.73 -20.90
N ALA A 338 7.96 6.40 -20.47
CA ALA A 338 9.29 5.81 -20.43
C ALA A 338 9.62 5.34 -19.00
N ARG A 339 10.26 4.18 -18.85
CA ARG A 339 10.67 3.64 -17.56
C ARG A 339 12.14 3.24 -17.54
N THR A 340 12.81 3.48 -16.41
CA THR A 340 14.14 2.91 -16.18
C THR A 340 14.02 1.44 -15.80
N ARG A 341 15.12 0.69 -15.93
CA ARG A 341 15.23 -0.63 -15.31
C ARG A 341 15.05 -0.51 -13.80
N SER A 342 14.38 -1.48 -13.19
CA SER A 342 14.31 -1.60 -11.74
C SER A 342 15.69 -1.90 -11.18
N ARG A 343 16.07 -1.21 -10.10
CA ARG A 343 17.27 -1.49 -9.33
C ARG A 343 16.90 -1.79 -7.88
N ARG A 344 17.73 -2.56 -7.19
CA ARG A 344 17.47 -2.94 -5.81
C ARG A 344 18.21 -2.01 -4.84
N LEU A 345 17.46 -1.26 -4.02
CA LEU A 345 18.00 -0.36 -3.00
C LEU A 345 17.52 -0.84 -1.62
N HIS A 346 18.46 -1.24 -0.76
CA HIS A 346 18.16 -1.80 0.57
C HIS A 346 17.11 -2.94 0.58
N GLY A 347 17.09 -3.75 -0.48
CA GLY A 347 16.14 -4.85 -0.64
C GLY A 347 14.83 -4.48 -1.35
N VAL A 348 14.58 -3.19 -1.58
CA VAL A 348 13.40 -2.64 -2.27
C VAL A 348 13.68 -2.41 -3.75
N ASP A 349 12.75 -2.78 -4.63
CA ASP A 349 12.87 -2.52 -6.06
C ASP A 349 12.44 -1.08 -6.38
N VAL A 350 13.34 -0.27 -6.92
CA VAL A 350 13.09 1.14 -7.27
C VAL A 350 13.22 1.33 -8.78
N CYS A 351 12.24 1.99 -9.40
CA CYS A 351 12.33 2.43 -10.80
C CYS A 351 11.75 3.83 -10.99
N VAL A 352 12.16 4.47 -12.08
CA VAL A 352 11.64 5.77 -12.50
C VAL A 352 10.67 5.57 -13.65
N GLU A 353 9.54 6.26 -13.58
CA GLU A 353 8.57 6.37 -14.65
C GLU A 353 8.50 7.84 -15.06
N ILE A 354 8.72 8.11 -16.34
CA ILE A 354 8.63 9.42 -16.95
C ILE A 354 7.33 9.42 -17.76
N SER A 355 6.29 9.99 -17.19
CA SER A 355 4.98 10.07 -17.81
C SER A 355 4.83 11.32 -18.67
N GLY A 356 4.44 11.11 -19.92
CA GLY A 356 4.15 12.18 -20.87
C GLY A 356 2.87 12.91 -20.48
N VAL A 357 2.93 14.24 -20.41
CA VAL A 357 1.73 15.08 -20.39
C VAL A 357 1.61 15.84 -21.71
N PRO A 358 0.39 16.00 -22.25
CA PRO A 358 0.18 16.90 -23.37
C PRO A 358 0.62 18.30 -22.93
N GLY A 359 1.37 18.97 -23.81
CA GLY A 359 1.75 20.37 -23.58
C GLY A 359 0.51 21.27 -23.55
N PRO A 360 0.60 22.45 -22.90
CA PRO A 360 -0.41 23.49 -23.03
C PRO A 360 -0.59 23.96 -24.47
#